data_AF-A0A0M8YMH9-F1
#
_entry.id   AF-A0A0M8YMH9-F1
#
_cell.length_a   1.000
_cell.length_b   1.000
_cell.length_c   1.000
_cell.angle_alpha   90.00
_cell.angle_beta   90.00
_cell.angle_gamma   90.00
#
_symmetry.space_group_name_H-M   'P 1'
#
loop_
_entity.id
_entity.type
_entity.pdbx_description
1 polymer ?
#
loop_
_entity_poly.entity_id
_entity_poly.type
_entity_poly.pdbx_seq_one_letter_code
_entity_poly.pdbx_strand_id
1 'polypeptide(L)'
;MDDLVKFLVARINDDNHAYAYVADTLGGEALLDSHLPMLDLTEQLAHDYKAMEPSNPRSAGLAYALRVLTQSYAEHPAYQQEWRP
;
A
#
# COMPACT_ATOMS: atom_id res chain seq x y z
N MET A 1 -4.16 13.49 2.14
CA MET A 1 -4.56 12.10 1.80
C MET A 1 -4.08 11.72 0.41
N ASP A 2 -4.27 12.56 -0.61
CA ASP A 2 -3.76 12.28 -1.97
C ASP A 2 -2.27 11.94 -2.01
N ASP A 3 -1.42 12.68 -1.30
CA ASP A 3 0.02 12.43 -1.29
C ASP A 3 0.38 11.14 -0.55
N LEU A 4 -0.35 10.79 0.52
CA LEU A 4 -0.25 9.49 1.19
C LEU A 4 -0.61 8.36 0.22
N VAL A 5 -1.72 8.48 -0.52
CA VAL A 5 -2.16 7.48 -1.49
C VAL A 5 -1.13 7.30 -2.60
N LYS A 6 -0.61 8.40 -3.17
CA LYS A 6 0.46 8.35 -4.19
C LYS A 6 1.72 7.69 -3.65
N PHE A 7 2.13 8.05 -2.43
CA PHE A 7 3.29 7.47 -1.77
C PHE A 7 3.11 5.96 -1.58
N LEU A 8 1.98 5.53 -1.03
CA LEU A 8 1.69 4.12 -0.74
C LEU A 8 1.67 3.27 -2.02
N VAL A 9 0.98 3.73 -3.07
CA VAL A 9 0.96 3.05 -4.38
C VAL A 9 2.36 2.94 -4.98
N ALA A 10 3.19 3.99 -4.85
CA ALA A 10 4.56 3.93 -5.35
C ALA A 10 5.43 2.93 -4.57
N ARG A 11 5.24 2.77 -3.25
CA ARG A 11 5.99 1.77 -2.46
C ARG A 11 5.54 0.35 -2.79
N ILE A 12 4.24 0.12 -2.93
CA ILE A 12 3.70 -1.19 -3.34
C ILE A 12 4.22 -1.59 -4.71
N ASN A 13 4.27 -0.65 -5.66
CA ASN A 13 4.85 -0.92 -6.96
C ASN A 13 6.34 -1.27 -6.87
N ASP A 14 7.14 -0.56 -6.07
CA ASP A 14 8.56 -0.90 -5.86
C ASP A 14 8.70 -2.32 -5.25
N ASP A 15 7.88 -2.66 -4.26
CA ASP A 15 7.90 -3.98 -3.62
C ASP A 15 7.44 -5.10 -4.57
N ASN A 16 6.42 -4.83 -5.40
CA ASN A 16 5.97 -5.74 -6.47
C ASN A 16 7.07 -5.97 -7.52
N HIS A 17 7.85 -4.94 -7.88
CA HIS A 17 8.97 -5.11 -8.80
C HIS A 17 10.13 -5.89 -8.16
N ALA A 18 10.42 -5.66 -6.89
CA ALA A 18 11.39 -6.46 -6.14
C ALA A 18 10.96 -7.93 -6.07
N TYR A 19 9.66 -8.21 -5.94
CA TYR A 19 9.12 -9.56 -5.96
C TYR A 19 9.44 -10.30 -7.28
N ALA A 20 9.28 -9.66 -8.44
CA ALA A 20 9.59 -10.27 -9.73
C ALA A 20 11.05 -10.76 -9.80
N TYR A 21 11.97 -9.97 -9.23
CA TYR A 21 13.38 -10.34 -9.10
C TYR A 21 13.60 -11.52 -8.13
N VAL A 22 12.92 -11.52 -6.98
CA VAL A 22 13.04 -12.58 -5.97
C VAL A 22 12.46 -13.91 -6.47
N ALA A 23 11.32 -13.88 -7.15
CA ALA A 23 10.68 -15.07 -7.72
C ALA A 23 11.55 -15.73 -8.79
N ASP A 24 12.21 -14.93 -9.64
CA ASP A 24 13.19 -15.40 -10.64
C ASP A 24 14.42 -16.04 -9.98
N THR A 25 14.87 -15.49 -8.84
CA THR A 25 16.10 -15.94 -8.16
C THR A 25 15.90 -17.16 -7.25
N LEU A 26 14.77 -17.24 -6.51
CA LEU A 26 14.58 -18.21 -5.42
C LEU A 26 13.51 -19.28 -5.70
N GLY A 27 12.77 -19.18 -6.80
CA GLY A 27 11.66 -20.08 -7.15
C GLY A 27 10.34 -19.62 -6.51
N GLY A 28 9.34 -19.36 -7.35
CA GLY A 28 8.10 -18.67 -6.98
C GLY A 28 7.22 -19.36 -5.92
N GLU A 29 7.34 -20.67 -5.72
CA GLU A 29 6.43 -21.43 -4.84
C GLU A 29 6.57 -21.13 -3.34
N ALA A 30 7.72 -20.62 -2.86
CA ALA A 30 7.95 -20.39 -1.43
C ALA A 30 7.38 -19.07 -0.88
N LEU A 31 6.97 -18.14 -1.75
CA LEU A 31 6.60 -16.75 -1.39
C LEU A 31 5.18 -16.35 -1.79
N LEU A 32 4.46 -17.22 -2.50
CA LEU A 32 3.15 -16.93 -3.08
C LEU A 32 1.99 -16.88 -2.09
N ASP A 33 2.16 -17.37 -0.85
CA ASP A 33 0.98 -17.71 -0.05
C ASP A 33 0.41 -16.55 0.81
N SER A 34 0.99 -15.35 0.77
CA SER A 34 0.36 -14.18 1.43
C SER A 34 0.89 -12.80 1.04
N HIS A 35 2.14 -12.66 0.58
CA HIS A 35 2.74 -11.33 0.41
C HIS A 35 2.17 -10.55 -0.79
N LEU A 36 2.09 -11.18 -1.96
CA LEU A 36 1.50 -10.56 -3.15
C LEU A 36 0.02 -10.18 -2.97
N PRO A 37 -0.85 -11.06 -2.45
CA PRO A 37 -2.24 -10.68 -2.18
C PRO A 37 -2.38 -9.47 -1.23
N MET A 38 -1.44 -9.28 -0.30
CA MET A 38 -1.46 -8.13 0.62
C MET A 38 -1.02 -6.82 -0.07
N LEU A 39 -0.07 -6.89 -0.99
CA LEU A 39 0.34 -5.75 -1.82
C LEU A 39 -0.80 -5.34 -2.76
N ASP A 40 -1.39 -6.31 -3.47
CA ASP A 40 -2.53 -6.09 -4.37
C ASP A 40 -3.74 -5.53 -3.62
N LEU A 41 -4.07 -6.09 -2.45
CA LEU A 41 -5.15 -5.58 -1.60
C LEU A 41 -4.90 -4.13 -1.17
N THR A 42 -3.67 -3.80 -0.77
CA THR A 42 -3.35 -2.45 -0.31
C THR A 42 -3.43 -1.44 -1.46
N GLU A 43 -2.98 -1.82 -2.66
CA GLU A 43 -3.11 -0.99 -3.87
C GLU A 43 -4.59 -0.80 -4.23
N GLN A 44 -5.39 -1.87 -4.19
CA GLN A 44 -6.83 -1.79 -4.43
C GLN A 44 -7.52 -0.85 -3.44
N LEU A 45 -7.22 -0.94 -2.14
CA LEU A 45 -7.79 -0.03 -1.13
C LEU A 45 -7.40 1.43 -1.37
N ALA A 46 -6.17 1.67 -1.82
CA ALA A 46 -5.69 3.01 -2.15
C ALA A 46 -6.43 3.59 -3.38
N HIS A 47 -6.67 2.77 -4.40
CA HIS A 47 -7.48 3.14 -5.57
C HIS A 47 -8.95 3.37 -5.22
N ASP A 48 -9.53 2.48 -4.42
CA ASP A 48 -10.91 2.60 -3.94
C ASP A 48 -11.10 3.90 -3.17
N TYR A 49 -10.16 4.27 -2.29
CA TYR A 49 -10.22 5.55 -1.58
C TYR A 49 -10.17 6.74 -2.54
N LYS A 50 -9.29 6.71 -3.55
CA LYS A 50 -9.16 7.80 -4.53
C LYS A 50 -10.40 7.97 -5.41
N ALA A 51 -11.08 6.87 -5.73
CA ALA A 51 -12.32 6.87 -6.51
C ALA A 51 -13.57 7.15 -5.64
N MET A 52 -13.43 7.12 -4.31
CA MET A 52 -14.55 7.27 -3.39
C MET A 52 -15.00 8.73 -3.28
N GLU A 53 -16.31 8.95 -3.40
CA GLU A 53 -16.92 10.25 -3.11
C GLU A 53 -16.56 10.72 -1.68
N PRO A 54 -16.14 11.99 -1.49
CA PRO A 54 -15.74 12.48 -0.17
C PRO A 54 -16.81 12.35 0.90
N SER A 55 -18.09 12.47 0.53
CA SER A 55 -19.24 12.33 1.43
C SER A 55 -19.61 10.87 1.74
N ASN A 56 -18.90 9.89 1.18
CA ASN A 56 -19.15 8.48 1.47
C ASN A 56 -18.86 8.21 2.96
N PRO A 57 -19.78 7.59 3.72
CA PRO A 57 -19.59 7.36 5.15
C PRO A 57 -18.41 6.44 5.48
N ARG A 58 -17.89 5.67 4.50
CA ARG A 58 -16.72 4.82 4.67
C ARG A 58 -15.38 5.56 4.53
N SER A 59 -15.37 6.79 4.01
CA SER A 59 -14.16 7.52 3.65
C SER A 59 -13.21 7.70 4.84
N ALA A 60 -13.73 8.06 6.00
CA ALA A 60 -12.94 8.22 7.22
C ALA A 60 -12.29 6.91 7.68
N GLY A 61 -13.04 5.80 7.66
CA GLY A 61 -12.53 4.49 8.05
C GLY A 61 -11.45 3.98 7.09
N LEU A 62 -11.67 4.14 5.78
CA LEU A 62 -10.69 3.75 4.77
C LEU A 62 -9.43 4.63 4.82
N ALA A 63 -9.57 5.95 5.03
CA ALA A 63 -8.43 6.83 5.25
C ALA A 63 -7.59 6.40 6.45
N TYR A 64 -8.24 6.02 7.56
CA TYR A 64 -7.55 5.51 8.74
C TYR A 64 -6.82 4.20 8.47
N ALA A 65 -7.47 3.25 7.78
CA ALA A 65 -6.83 1.99 7.39
C ALA A 65 -5.58 2.23 6.52
N LEU A 66 -5.65 3.13 5.54
CA LEU A 66 -4.50 3.46 4.70
C LEU A 66 -3.36 4.10 5.51
N ARG A 67 -3.65 4.95 6.50
CA ARG A 67 -2.63 5.49 7.42
C ARG A 67 -1.94 4.41 8.23
N VAL A 68 -2.70 3.42 8.73
CA VAL A 68 -2.17 2.26 9.46
C VAL A 68 -1.26 1.44 8.54
N LEU A 69 -1.70 1.12 7.33
CA LEU A 69 -0.90 0.36 6.35
C LEU A 69 0.38 1.12 5.97
N THR A 70 0.31 2.44 5.80
CA THR A 70 1.47 3.28 5.47
C THR A 70 2.56 3.26 6.56
N GLN A 71 2.25 2.85 7.79
CA GLN A 71 3.27 2.73 8.85
C GLN A 71 4.34 1.68 8.55
N SER A 72 4.08 0.69 7.67
CA SER A 72 5.11 -0.26 7.23
C SER A 72 6.29 0.43 6.54
N TYR A 73 6.11 1.67 6.05
CA TYR A 73 7.13 2.48 5.39
C TYR A 73 7.59 3.67 6.22
N ALA A 74 7.38 3.67 7.55
CA ALA A 74 7.67 4.82 8.42
C ALA A 74 9.16 5.24 8.43
N GLU A 75 10.07 4.34 8.09
CA GLU A 75 11.51 4.61 7.99
C GLU A 75 11.92 5.21 6.63
N HIS A 76 11.01 5.23 5.66
CA HIS A 76 11.30 5.71 4.32
C HIS A 76 11.52 7.24 4.31
N PRO A 77 12.54 7.80 3.63
CA PRO A 77 12.83 9.24 3.68
C PRO A 77 11.69 10.16 3.19
N ALA A 78 10.87 9.67 2.26
CA ALA A 78 9.70 10.39 1.76
C ALA A 78 8.44 10.23 2.64
N TYR A 79 8.51 9.45 3.72
CA TYR A 79 7.41 9.31 4.68
C TYR A 79 7.19 10.61 5.45
N GLN A 80 5.93 11.01 5.65
CA GLN A 80 5.58 12.21 6.39
C GLN A 80 4.90 11.87 7.72
N GLN A 81 5.30 12.54 8.80
CA GLN A 81 4.77 12.29 10.15
C GLN A 81 3.26 12.57 10.26
N GLU A 82 2.72 13.45 9.42
CA GLU A 82 1.27 13.73 9.33
C GLU A 82 0.42 12.53 8.85
N TRP A 83 1.05 11.49 8.31
CA TRP A 83 0.37 10.27 7.87
C TRP A 83 0.17 9.25 8.98
N ARG A 84 0.60 9.55 10.22
CA ARG A 84 0.26 8.74 11.38
C ARG A 84 -1.27 8.67 11.56
N PRO A 85 -1.81 7.51 12.00
CA PRO A 85 -3.25 7.31 12.18
C PRO A 85 -3.89 8.35 13.10
#